data_AF-A0A3B8XKV3-F1
#
_entry.id   AF-A0A3B8XKV3-F1
#
_cell.length_a   1.000
_cell.length_b   1.000
_cell.length_c   1.000
_cell.angle_alpha   90.00
_cell.angle_beta   90.00
_cell.angle_gamma   90.00
#
_symmetry.space_group_name_H-M   'P 1'
#
loop_
_entity.id
_entity.type
_entity.pdbx_description
1 polymer ?
#
loop_
_entity_poly.entity_id
_entity_poly.type
_entity_poly.pdbx_seq_one_letter_code
_entity_poly.pdbx_strand_id
1 'polypeptide(L)'
;TSGTTGNPKGVLYSHRSNVIHSMAANMGDALGMKCADAILPVVPMFHANAWGIAFAAPAVGAKIVMPGAQMDGQSIYELLDQEGVTVTAAVPTVWLMLLQHLEKTGAELPKLERVVIGGSAAPRSMIEVFEKNYDVKVFHAWGMTEMSPMGTLGALKAGMEDWPLEKQIDVKVKQGRAIYTVEMKITD
;
A
#
# COMPACT_ATOMS: atom_id res chain seq x y z
N THR A 1 -17.97 -0.12 -8.99
CA THR A 1 -18.00 0.03 -7.53
C THR A 1 -19.37 -0.38 -7.03
N SER A 2 -19.47 -1.14 -5.95
CA SER A 2 -20.76 -1.71 -5.50
C SER A 2 -21.68 -0.70 -4.85
N GLY A 3 -21.16 0.43 -4.33
CA GLY A 3 -21.94 1.46 -3.63
C GLY A 3 -22.69 0.91 -2.41
N THR A 4 -23.28 1.79 -1.59
CA THR A 4 -24.16 1.40 -0.48
C THR A 4 -25.63 1.31 -0.90
N THR A 5 -25.98 1.80 -2.10
CA THR A 5 -27.34 1.85 -2.62
C THR A 5 -27.38 1.57 -4.13
N GLY A 6 -28.34 0.76 -4.58
CA GLY A 6 -28.66 0.54 -5.99
C GLY A 6 -27.69 -0.42 -6.71
N ASN A 7 -27.71 -0.37 -8.04
CA ASN A 7 -26.85 -1.22 -8.88
C ASN A 7 -25.39 -0.73 -8.87
N PRO A 8 -24.40 -1.63 -9.04
CA PRO A 8 -23.00 -1.25 -9.18
C PRO A 8 -22.79 -0.26 -10.33
N LYS A 9 -21.93 0.75 -10.10
CA LYS A 9 -21.59 1.79 -11.07
C LYS A 9 -20.21 1.55 -11.68
N GLY A 10 -20.08 1.75 -12.99
CA GLY A 10 -18.81 1.64 -13.68
C GLY A 10 -17.97 2.91 -13.54
N VAL A 11 -16.66 2.75 -13.33
CA VAL A 11 -15.67 3.83 -13.44
C VAL A 11 -14.83 3.53 -14.68
N LEU A 12 -14.87 4.41 -15.67
CA LEU A 12 -14.12 4.25 -16.91
C LEU A 12 -12.85 5.08 -16.87
N TYR A 13 -11.70 4.41 -16.75
CA TYR A 13 -10.40 5.06 -16.85
C TYR A 13 -10.02 5.35 -18.29
N SER A 14 -9.20 6.37 -18.50
CA SER A 14 -8.55 6.65 -19.78
C SER A 14 -7.08 6.23 -19.73
N HIS A 15 -6.45 6.07 -20.90
CA HIS A 15 -4.99 5.93 -20.96
C HIS A 15 -4.29 7.10 -20.27
N ARG A 16 -4.74 8.34 -20.52
CA ARG A 16 -4.19 9.55 -19.89
C ARG A 16 -4.24 9.47 -18.37
N SER A 17 -5.38 9.08 -17.78
CA SER A 17 -5.53 9.00 -16.32
C SER A 17 -4.61 7.94 -15.72
N ASN A 18 -4.51 6.75 -16.34
CA ASN A 18 -3.64 5.69 -15.84
C ASN A 18 -2.16 6.07 -15.90
N VAL A 19 -1.72 6.76 -16.97
CA VAL A 19 -0.33 7.22 -17.10
C VAL A 19 0.00 8.29 -16.06
N ILE A 20 -0.85 9.31 -15.92
CA ILE A 20 -0.65 10.37 -14.92
C ILE A 20 -0.62 9.80 -13.50
N HIS A 21 -1.57 8.90 -13.18
CA HIS A 21 -1.61 8.22 -11.89
C HIS A 21 -0.33 7.40 -11.64
N SER A 22 0.15 6.64 -12.63
CA SER A 22 1.38 5.84 -12.49
C SER A 22 2.62 6.71 -12.24
N MET A 23 2.72 7.85 -12.95
CA MET A 23 3.81 8.81 -12.72
C MET A 23 3.75 9.41 -11.31
N ALA A 24 2.56 9.80 -10.83
CA ALA A 24 2.38 10.33 -9.49
C ALA A 24 2.64 9.28 -8.39
N ALA A 25 2.16 8.04 -8.59
CA ALA A 25 2.36 6.93 -7.67
C ALA A 25 3.84 6.56 -7.49
N ASN A 26 4.66 6.74 -8.52
CA ASN A 26 6.11 6.47 -8.47
C ASN A 26 6.96 7.63 -7.94
N MET A 27 6.36 8.77 -7.57
CA MET A 27 7.09 9.80 -6.86
C MET A 27 7.58 9.28 -5.49
N GLY A 28 8.73 9.77 -5.02
CA GLY A 28 9.34 9.27 -3.78
C GLY A 28 8.48 9.42 -2.52
N ASP A 29 7.61 10.42 -2.49
CA ASP A 29 6.65 10.68 -1.42
C ASP A 29 5.28 10.00 -1.61
N ALA A 30 5.15 9.21 -2.68
CA ALA A 30 4.03 8.31 -2.93
C ALA A 30 4.50 6.86 -2.69
N LEU A 31 4.19 5.91 -3.57
CA LEU A 31 4.70 4.54 -3.44
C LEU A 31 6.21 4.47 -3.68
N GLY A 32 6.75 5.37 -4.51
CA GLY A 32 8.18 5.49 -4.75
C GLY A 32 8.81 4.16 -5.19
N MET A 33 8.16 3.44 -6.10
CA MET A 33 8.67 2.17 -6.61
C MET A 33 9.84 2.44 -7.56
N LYS A 34 10.85 1.59 -7.51
CA LYS A 34 12.08 1.67 -8.32
C LYS A 34 12.36 0.33 -9.01
N CYS A 35 13.19 0.34 -10.05
CA CYS A 35 13.58 -0.88 -10.77
C CYS A 35 14.25 -1.95 -9.88
N ALA A 36 14.85 -1.53 -8.76
CA ALA A 36 15.48 -2.42 -7.78
C ALA A 36 14.48 -3.07 -6.82
N ASP A 37 13.19 -2.69 -6.85
CA ASP A 37 12.18 -3.30 -6.00
C ASP A 37 11.68 -4.63 -6.55
N ALA A 38 11.31 -5.52 -5.64
CA ALA A 38 10.46 -6.67 -5.90
C ALA A 38 9.09 -6.42 -5.24
N ILE A 39 8.04 -6.38 -6.06
CA ILE A 39 6.72 -5.89 -5.63
C ILE A 39 5.71 -7.04 -5.63
N LEU A 40 5.04 -7.22 -4.49
CA LEU A 40 3.95 -8.18 -4.33
C LEU A 40 2.62 -7.42 -4.19
N PRO A 41 1.83 -7.23 -5.26
CA PRO A 41 0.49 -6.66 -5.15
C PRO A 41 -0.48 -7.71 -4.62
N VAL A 42 -0.66 -7.76 -3.29
CA VAL A 42 -1.69 -8.62 -2.67
C VAL A 42 -3.10 -8.05 -2.88
N VAL A 43 -3.21 -6.73 -3.03
CA VAL A 43 -4.44 -6.09 -3.52
C VAL A 43 -4.84 -6.71 -4.87
N PRO A 44 -6.07 -7.23 -5.01
CA PRO A 44 -6.47 -7.87 -6.25
C PRO A 44 -6.44 -6.93 -7.45
N MET A 45 -6.01 -7.43 -8.63
CA MET A 45 -5.99 -6.64 -9.86
C MET A 45 -7.38 -6.16 -10.29
N PHE A 46 -8.43 -6.92 -9.96
CA PHE A 46 -9.82 -6.51 -10.19
C PHE A 46 -10.29 -5.38 -9.26
N HIS A 47 -9.50 -5.00 -8.26
CA HIS A 47 -9.80 -3.91 -7.34
C HIS A 47 -8.94 -2.69 -7.68
N ALA A 48 -9.50 -1.82 -8.53
CA ALA A 48 -8.87 -0.57 -8.98
C ALA A 48 -7.41 -0.75 -9.46
N ASN A 49 -7.20 -1.73 -10.35
CA ASN A 49 -5.91 -2.03 -10.99
C ASN A 49 -4.78 -2.37 -9.99
N ALA A 50 -5.09 -3.12 -8.92
CA ALA A 50 -4.17 -3.37 -7.81
C ALA A 50 -3.59 -2.06 -7.23
N TRP A 51 -4.47 -1.07 -7.00
CA TRP A 51 -4.10 0.29 -6.60
C TRP A 51 -3.18 1.05 -7.56
N GLY A 52 -3.25 0.71 -8.85
CA GLY A 52 -2.40 1.27 -9.90
C GLY A 52 -1.01 0.63 -10.00
N ILE A 53 -0.66 -0.30 -9.10
CA ILE A 53 0.62 -1.04 -9.13
C ILE A 53 0.77 -1.80 -10.45
N ALA A 54 -0.35 -2.29 -11.01
CA ALA A 54 -0.36 -2.98 -12.31
C ALA A 54 0.22 -2.15 -13.47
N PHE A 55 0.27 -0.81 -13.35
CA PHE A 55 0.87 0.08 -14.33
C PHE A 55 2.16 0.73 -13.80
N ALA A 56 2.16 1.14 -12.54
CA ALA A 56 3.27 1.85 -11.93
C ALA A 56 4.52 0.96 -11.75
N ALA A 57 4.37 -0.32 -11.40
CA ALA A 57 5.51 -1.24 -11.26
C ALA A 57 6.20 -1.54 -12.61
N PRO A 58 5.47 -1.91 -13.70
CA PRO A 58 6.10 -2.03 -15.01
C PRO A 58 6.72 -0.74 -15.53
N ALA A 59 6.14 0.43 -15.23
CA ALA A 59 6.65 1.73 -15.68
C ALA A 59 8.07 2.04 -15.18
N VAL A 60 8.47 1.45 -14.04
CA VAL A 60 9.83 1.56 -13.49
C VAL A 60 10.68 0.32 -13.73
N GLY A 61 10.14 -0.72 -14.39
CA GLY A 61 10.84 -1.97 -14.66
C GLY A 61 11.12 -2.81 -13.41
N ALA A 62 10.28 -2.71 -12.38
CA ALA A 62 10.42 -3.50 -11.15
C ALA A 62 10.02 -4.97 -11.35
N LYS A 63 10.57 -5.87 -10.53
CA LYS A 63 10.12 -7.26 -10.46
C LYS A 63 8.70 -7.28 -9.86
N ILE A 64 7.81 -8.07 -10.44
CA ILE A 64 6.44 -8.26 -9.93
C ILE A 64 6.25 -9.73 -9.55
N VAL A 65 5.88 -9.98 -8.30
CA VAL A 65 5.56 -11.30 -7.75
C VAL A 65 4.04 -11.41 -7.67
N MET A 66 3.44 -12.39 -8.33
CA MET A 66 1.98 -12.50 -8.40
C MET A 66 1.47 -13.57 -7.41
N PRO A 67 0.62 -13.21 -6.42
CA PRO A 67 0.22 -14.12 -5.35
C PRO A 67 -0.77 -15.21 -5.75
N GLY A 68 -1.33 -15.13 -6.96
CA GLY A 68 -2.35 -16.08 -7.41
C GLY A 68 -3.61 -16.02 -6.56
N ALA A 69 -4.07 -17.16 -6.06
CA ALA A 69 -5.33 -17.28 -5.31
C ALA A 69 -5.15 -17.44 -3.79
N GLN A 70 -3.95 -17.79 -3.32
CA GLN A 70 -3.69 -18.06 -1.90
C GLN A 70 -3.27 -16.77 -1.20
N MET A 71 -4.11 -16.29 -0.29
CA MET A 71 -3.98 -14.97 0.36
C MET A 71 -3.90 -15.09 1.89
N ASP A 72 -3.66 -16.29 2.42
CA ASP A 72 -3.43 -16.50 3.85
C ASP A 72 -2.01 -16.07 4.26
N GLY A 73 -1.79 -15.92 5.57
CA GLY A 73 -0.54 -15.39 6.11
C GLY A 73 0.70 -16.23 5.76
N GLN A 74 0.57 -17.56 5.67
CA GLN A 74 1.69 -18.43 5.32
C GLN A 74 2.06 -18.25 3.85
N SER A 75 1.08 -18.35 2.96
CA SER A 75 1.31 -18.22 1.51
C SER A 75 1.90 -16.86 1.14
N ILE A 76 1.45 -15.78 1.78
CA ILE A 76 2.03 -14.45 1.60
C ILE A 76 3.46 -14.39 2.12
N TYR A 77 3.71 -14.92 3.32
CA TYR A 77 5.07 -14.96 3.89
C TYR A 77 6.06 -15.71 2.98
N GLU A 78 5.68 -16.88 2.47
CA GLU A 78 6.53 -17.68 1.57
C GLU A 78 6.95 -16.88 0.34
N LEU A 79 6.04 -16.12 -0.27
CA LEU A 79 6.36 -15.24 -1.40
C LEU A 79 7.25 -14.07 -0.98
N LEU A 80 7.00 -13.45 0.19
CA LEU A 80 7.82 -12.35 0.68
C LEU A 80 9.29 -12.78 0.84
N ASP A 81 9.49 -13.96 1.43
CA ASP A 81 10.82 -14.51 1.72
C ASP A 81 11.52 -15.03 0.45
N GLN A 82 10.89 -15.97 -0.26
CA GLN A 82 11.51 -16.66 -1.40
C GLN A 82 11.81 -15.71 -2.57
N GLU A 83 10.96 -14.72 -2.79
CA GLU A 83 11.10 -13.79 -3.91
C GLU A 83 11.83 -12.50 -3.54
N GLY A 84 12.21 -12.34 -2.27
CA GLY A 84 12.91 -11.17 -1.74
C GLY A 84 12.11 -9.88 -1.93
N VAL A 85 10.82 -9.89 -1.60
CA VAL A 85 9.90 -8.76 -1.79
C VAL A 85 10.32 -7.59 -0.91
N THR A 86 10.44 -6.40 -1.51
CA THR A 86 10.83 -5.15 -0.84
C THR A 86 9.63 -4.24 -0.57
N VAL A 87 8.59 -4.33 -1.41
CA VAL A 87 7.37 -3.51 -1.31
C VAL A 87 6.14 -4.37 -1.52
N THR A 88 5.15 -4.23 -0.65
CA THR A 88 3.88 -4.94 -0.81
C THR A 88 2.69 -4.08 -0.39
N ALA A 89 1.51 -4.39 -0.91
CA ALA A 89 0.28 -3.63 -0.66
C ALA A 89 -0.89 -4.58 -0.44
N ALA A 90 -1.68 -4.33 0.61
CA ALA A 90 -2.87 -5.09 0.94
C ALA A 90 -3.82 -4.32 1.88
N VAL A 91 -5.00 -4.88 2.08
CA VAL A 91 -5.98 -4.43 3.08
C VAL A 91 -5.61 -4.93 4.48
N PRO A 92 -6.06 -4.27 5.57
CA PRO A 92 -5.73 -4.65 6.94
C PRO A 92 -5.99 -6.12 7.30
N THR A 93 -7.02 -6.76 6.74
CA THR A 93 -7.33 -8.16 7.05
C THR A 93 -6.24 -9.14 6.60
N VAL A 94 -5.60 -8.87 5.46
CA VAL A 94 -4.47 -9.68 4.97
C VAL A 94 -3.26 -9.49 5.87
N TRP A 95 -2.96 -8.24 6.25
CA TRP A 95 -1.87 -7.96 7.17
C TRP A 95 -2.06 -8.59 8.53
N LEU A 96 -3.29 -8.63 9.04
CA LEU A 96 -3.57 -9.34 10.28
C LEU A 96 -3.22 -10.83 10.17
N MET A 97 -3.59 -11.50 9.08
CA MET A 97 -3.25 -12.90 8.86
C MET A 97 -1.74 -13.13 8.76
N LEU A 98 -1.02 -12.25 8.04
CA LEU A 98 0.44 -12.30 7.96
C LEU A 98 1.09 -12.11 9.34
N LEU A 99 0.70 -11.08 10.08
CA LEU A 99 1.27 -10.79 11.41
C LEU A 99 1.00 -11.93 12.41
N GLN A 100 -0.19 -12.55 12.36
CA GLN A 100 -0.51 -13.73 13.16
C GLN A 100 0.36 -14.94 12.79
N HIS A 101 0.64 -15.13 11.49
CA HIS A 101 1.55 -16.18 11.05
C HIS A 101 2.97 -15.93 11.59
N LEU A 102 3.50 -14.71 11.44
CA LEU A 102 4.83 -14.34 11.90
C LEU A 102 4.96 -14.48 13.43
N GLU A 103 3.96 -14.04 14.20
CA GLU A 103 3.94 -14.21 15.66
C GLU A 103 3.95 -15.70 16.05
N LYS A 104 3.21 -16.54 15.33
CA LYS A 104 3.12 -17.98 15.60
C LYS A 104 4.42 -18.72 15.25
N THR A 105 5.12 -18.33 14.20
CA THR A 105 6.30 -19.04 13.69
C THR A 105 7.62 -18.43 14.15
N GLY A 106 7.63 -17.19 14.62
CA GLY A 106 8.84 -16.42 14.91
C GLY A 106 9.62 -16.02 13.65
N ALA A 107 8.98 -16.04 12.48
CA ALA A 107 9.61 -15.68 11.23
C ALA A 107 9.88 -14.16 11.13
N GLU A 108 10.93 -13.80 10.38
CA GLU A 108 11.35 -12.41 10.17
C GLU A 108 11.05 -11.95 8.73
N LEU A 109 11.18 -10.64 8.47
CA LEU A 109 10.95 -10.04 7.15
C LEU A 109 12.21 -9.32 6.63
N PRO A 110 13.37 -9.99 6.48
CA PRO A 110 14.68 -9.33 6.31
C PRO A 110 14.85 -8.57 4.99
N LYS A 111 13.93 -8.76 4.03
CA LYS A 111 13.93 -8.07 2.72
C LYS A 111 12.85 -7.00 2.58
N LEU A 112 11.82 -7.07 3.42
CA LEU A 112 10.67 -6.20 3.25
C LEU A 112 10.98 -4.82 3.83
N GLU A 113 11.00 -3.80 2.97
CA GLU A 113 11.30 -2.43 3.40
C GLU A 113 10.02 -1.67 3.75
N ARG A 114 8.94 -1.91 2.99
CA ARG A 114 7.74 -1.06 2.99
C ARG A 114 6.46 -1.86 2.78
N VAL A 115 5.44 -1.58 3.58
CA VAL A 115 4.07 -2.05 3.37
C VAL A 115 3.12 -0.88 3.15
N VAL A 116 2.18 -1.06 2.23
CA VAL A 116 1.07 -0.13 2.00
C VAL A 116 -0.20 -0.73 2.56
N ILE A 117 -0.88 0.01 3.42
CA ILE A 117 -2.14 -0.38 4.05
C ILE A 117 -3.22 0.57 3.59
N GLY A 118 -4.33 0.06 3.07
CA GLY A 118 -5.42 0.89 2.57
C GLY A 118 -6.71 0.11 2.35
N GLY A 119 -7.69 0.76 1.71
CA GLY A 119 -9.04 0.19 1.51
C GLY A 119 -9.93 0.24 2.76
N SER A 120 -9.35 0.21 3.95
CA SER A 120 -9.96 0.59 5.21
C SER A 120 -8.92 1.20 6.14
N ALA A 121 -9.35 1.79 7.27
CA ALA A 121 -8.45 2.42 8.21
C ALA A 121 -7.46 1.40 8.80
N ALA A 122 -6.16 1.70 8.71
CA ALA A 122 -5.10 0.93 9.35
C ALA A 122 -5.17 1.08 10.89
N PRO A 123 -5.29 0.00 11.67
CA PRO A 123 -5.20 0.07 13.13
C PRO A 123 -3.82 0.52 13.57
N ARG A 124 -3.73 1.41 14.57
CA ARG A 124 -2.45 1.87 15.14
C ARG A 124 -1.52 0.71 15.53
N SER A 125 -2.08 -0.31 16.19
CA SER A 125 -1.32 -1.49 16.63
C SER A 125 -0.68 -2.24 15.47
N MET A 126 -1.31 -2.28 14.29
CA MET A 126 -0.74 -2.89 13.09
C MET A 126 0.48 -2.12 12.59
N ILE A 127 0.40 -0.78 12.60
CA ILE A 127 1.51 0.10 12.23
C ILE A 127 2.67 -0.11 13.20
N GLU A 128 2.39 -0.09 14.50
CA GLU A 128 3.37 -0.31 15.56
C GLU A 128 4.08 -1.65 15.41
N VAL A 129 3.36 -2.74 15.13
CA VAL A 129 3.95 -4.07 14.99
C VAL A 129 4.91 -4.12 13.80
N PHE A 130 4.52 -3.62 12.62
CA PHE A 130 5.41 -3.60 11.46
C PHE A 130 6.68 -2.78 11.72
N GLU A 131 6.56 -1.57 12.29
CA GLU A 131 7.72 -0.70 12.48
C GLU A 131 8.61 -1.12 13.66
N LYS A 132 8.03 -1.56 14.78
CA LYS A 132 8.79 -1.90 15.99
C LYS A 132 9.37 -3.31 15.95
N ASN A 133 8.63 -4.28 15.44
CA ASN A 133 9.01 -5.70 15.53
C ASN A 133 9.70 -6.21 14.27
N TYR A 134 9.43 -5.60 13.11
CA TYR A 134 9.93 -6.07 11.82
C TYR A 134 10.76 -5.04 11.05
N ASP A 135 10.92 -3.81 11.56
CA ASP A 135 11.62 -2.70 10.88
C ASP A 135 11.06 -2.40 9.47
N VAL A 136 9.75 -2.63 9.28
CA VAL A 136 9.05 -2.41 8.01
C VAL A 136 8.31 -1.09 8.05
N LYS A 137 8.64 -0.16 7.14
CA LYS A 137 7.96 1.14 7.07
C LYS A 137 6.52 0.98 6.59
N VAL A 138 5.60 1.67 7.25
CA VAL A 138 4.18 1.60 6.91
C VAL A 138 3.70 2.87 6.23
N PHE A 139 3.05 2.72 5.09
CA PHE A 139 2.33 3.79 4.41
C PHE A 139 0.83 3.53 4.42
N HIS A 140 0.09 4.31 5.21
CA HIS A 140 -1.37 4.27 5.18
C HIS A 140 -1.88 5.07 3.98
N ALA A 141 -2.47 4.39 3.01
CA ALA A 141 -3.01 4.98 1.80
C ALA A 141 -4.54 5.09 1.88
N TRP A 142 -5.07 6.21 1.39
CA TRP A 142 -6.50 6.33 1.11
C TRP A 142 -6.74 6.62 -0.36
N GLY A 143 -7.86 6.11 -0.84
CA GLY A 143 -8.23 6.18 -2.23
C GLY A 143 -9.60 5.55 -2.46
N MET A 144 -10.07 5.69 -3.69
CA MET A 144 -11.34 5.14 -4.16
C MET A 144 -11.18 4.67 -5.60
N THR A 145 -12.01 3.73 -6.05
CA THR A 145 -11.97 3.28 -7.45
C THR A 145 -12.11 4.48 -8.41
N GLU A 146 -12.93 5.45 -8.06
CA GLU A 146 -13.18 6.69 -8.79
C GLU A 146 -11.93 7.59 -8.98
N MET A 147 -10.83 7.33 -8.25
CA MET A 147 -9.60 8.14 -8.25
C MET A 147 -8.41 7.46 -8.93
N SER A 148 -8.63 6.34 -9.63
CA SER A 148 -7.57 5.59 -10.33
C SER A 148 -6.46 4.87 -9.53
N PRO A 149 -6.48 4.60 -8.20
CA PRO A 149 -7.37 4.98 -7.09
C PRO A 149 -6.73 5.86 -6.00
N MET A 150 -5.45 6.19 -6.10
CA MET A 150 -4.70 6.81 -4.98
C MET A 150 -5.08 8.28 -4.79
N GLY A 151 -5.52 8.64 -3.59
CA GLY A 151 -5.80 10.02 -3.21
C GLY A 151 -4.73 10.59 -2.29
N THR A 152 -4.47 9.90 -1.18
CA THR A 152 -3.52 10.36 -0.15
C THR A 152 -2.61 9.23 0.32
N LEU A 153 -1.43 9.61 0.84
CA LEU A 153 -0.49 8.69 1.46
C LEU A 153 0.06 9.24 2.77
N GLY A 154 0.10 8.39 3.79
CA GLY A 154 0.61 8.66 5.14
C GLY A 154 2.13 8.69 5.23
N ALA A 155 2.79 9.49 4.39
CA ALA A 155 4.24 9.70 4.46
C ALA A 155 4.60 10.83 5.44
N LEU A 156 5.71 10.66 6.16
CA LEU A 156 6.32 11.70 6.99
C LEU A 156 6.77 12.89 6.12
N LYS A 157 6.81 14.09 6.71
CA LYS A 157 7.45 15.26 6.11
C LYS A 157 8.88 15.37 6.60
N ALA A 158 9.72 16.10 5.88
CA ALA A 158 11.09 16.39 6.30
C ALA A 158 11.16 16.90 7.75
N GLY A 159 12.12 16.36 8.51
CA GLY A 159 12.33 16.59 9.93
C GLY A 159 11.38 15.83 10.86
N MET A 160 10.38 15.11 10.35
CA MET A 160 9.51 14.25 11.18
C MET A 160 10.15 12.88 11.45
N GLU A 161 11.07 12.45 10.60
CA GLU A 161 11.88 11.23 10.75
C GLU A 161 12.73 11.23 12.03
N ASP A 162 13.07 12.41 12.54
CA ASP A 162 13.83 12.60 13.79
C ASP A 162 12.93 12.67 15.03
N TRP A 163 11.60 12.66 14.86
CA TRP A 163 10.68 12.70 16.00
C TRP A 163 10.69 11.39 16.78
N PRO A 164 10.28 11.40 18.07
CA PRO A 164 9.99 10.16 18.79
C PRO A 164 9.01 9.28 17.99
N LEU A 165 9.29 7.97 17.93
CA LEU A 165 8.53 7.01 17.11
C LEU A 165 7.01 7.11 17.31
N GLU A 166 6.54 7.29 18.55
CA GLU A 166 5.11 7.48 18.85
C GLU A 166 4.49 8.67 18.12
N LYS A 167 5.21 9.79 17.99
CA LYS A 167 4.74 10.95 17.22
C LYS A 167 4.77 10.69 15.72
N GLN A 168 5.71 9.88 15.24
CA GLN A 168 5.71 9.44 13.84
C GLN A 168 4.48 8.57 13.56
N ILE A 169 4.16 7.64 14.46
CA ILE A 169 2.96 6.79 14.37
C ILE A 169 1.68 7.63 14.41
N ASP A 170 1.58 8.64 15.27
CA ASP A 170 0.43 9.57 15.30
C ASP A 170 0.15 10.22 13.93
N VAL A 171 1.20 10.47 13.15
CA VAL A 171 1.07 10.98 11.77
C VAL A 171 0.68 9.85 10.80
N LYS A 172 1.36 8.70 10.86
CA LYS A 172 1.16 7.57 9.95
C LYS A 172 -0.21 6.87 10.12
N VAL A 173 -0.84 6.98 11.28
CA VAL A 173 -2.22 6.48 11.51
C VAL A 173 -3.24 7.24 10.65
N LYS A 174 -2.98 8.50 10.31
CA LYS A 174 -3.86 9.28 9.44
C LYS A 174 -3.77 8.77 8.00
N GLN A 175 -4.81 9.01 7.20
CA GLN A 175 -4.87 8.66 5.77
C GLN A 175 -3.82 9.43 4.93
N GLY A 176 -3.17 10.43 5.51
CA GLY A 176 -2.03 11.10 4.95
C GLY A 176 -2.36 12.39 4.21
N ARG A 177 -1.49 12.74 3.26
CA ARG A 177 -1.57 13.97 2.46
C ARG A 177 -1.85 13.64 1.00
N ALA A 178 -2.51 14.55 0.30
CA ALA A 178 -2.78 14.42 -1.13
C ALA A 178 -1.46 14.23 -1.90
N ILE A 179 -1.46 13.28 -2.84
CA ILE A 179 -0.36 13.12 -3.78
C ILE A 179 -0.39 14.23 -4.83
N TYR A 180 0.74 14.47 -5.50
CA TYR A 180 0.75 15.37 -6.64
C TYR A 180 -0.29 14.91 -7.68
N THR A 181 -0.94 15.86 -8.36
CA THR A 181 -2.09 15.67 -9.28
C THR A 181 -3.48 15.50 -8.63
N VAL A 182 -3.56 15.41 -7.30
CA VAL A 182 -4.83 15.33 -6.57
C VAL A 182 -5.03 16.57 -5.70
N GLU A 183 -6.22 17.16 -5.76
CA GLU A 183 -6.66 18.24 -4.89
C GLU A 183 -7.76 17.74 -3.96
N MET A 184 -7.72 18.18 -2.69
CA MET A 184 -8.67 17.75 -1.66
C MET A 184 -9.22 18.98 -0.95
N LYS A 185 -10.54 19.02 -0.76
CA LYS A 185 -11.20 20.02 0.07
C LYS A 185 -12.29 19.38 0.93
N ILE A 186 -12.59 20.00 2.04
CA ILE A 186 -13.78 19.72 2.86
C ILE A 186 -14.71 20.92 2.67
N THR A 187 -15.99 20.64 2.43
CA THR A 187 -17.05 21.65 2.24
C THR A 187 -18.22 21.31 3.16
N ASP A 188 -18.99 22.32 3.54
CA ASP A 188 -20.24 22.19 4.29
C ASP A 188 -21.43 21.79 3.40
#